data_AF-A0A3L8C1X4-F1
#
_entry.id   AF-A0A3L8C1X4-F1
#
_cell.length_a   1.000
_cell.length_b   1.000
_cell.length_c   1.000
_cell.angle_alpha   90.00
_cell.angle_beta   90.00
_cell.angle_gamma   90.00
#
_symmetry.space_group_name_H-M   'P 1'
#
loop_
_entity.id
_entity.type
_entity.pdbx_description
1 polymer ?
#
loop_
_entity_poly.entity_id
_entity_poly.type
_entity_poly.pdbx_seq_one_letter_code
_entity_poly.pdbx_strand_id
1 'polypeptide(L)'
;MRDSAYSNEAIVFFEDGDVSKEMTYSEFEAILDGVVGMDDFAGDTIKAAFVVVNSKLKVSAAVLFKIGFDRQGYADRSWNLPLRHLADNAGSGPDMGAGAIRLACKSQCPVAWHSSALWDPDMSPKSNTFVRIRDAIAANKLCLPTYSDPEPPIVQTQVQKTPPNWGMPSAPRAPAPPQWGQGGDSIDYGWDGDDSGLTDSQLAALEQEHRNKIAALIKQQRLHIQTLKNEAQQTLQTTRVSLEKELELSRQEVARLRSEHESLHAQNIALREQNEAQRKQMETIKRTRELEMQSAQQSEKAEVEALRKQYEQQLQQRIQEETAKLKEDIELRNMELMYRHDVAKQLREELTQLRKDKIRLVHEGGDKFLERLEALGVSFIAFHPGAGHVSILLSEMPSYMENPIAYAANKCLVSEEHYRTWLDHYQKPECQAPLTNEKKCGCRIGRVDVPSQFIVGDSDRCEKHKPRSYGDNVVTFRG
;
A
#
# COMPACT_ATOMS: atom_id res chain seq x y z
N MET A 1 6.76 20.82 5.33
CA MET A 1 5.80 19.72 5.55
C MET A 1 4.39 20.28 5.75
N ARG A 2 3.77 20.81 4.68
CA ARG A 2 2.36 21.23 4.64
C ARG A 2 1.85 21.19 3.19
N ASP A 3 1.79 20.01 2.58
CA ASP A 3 1.16 19.82 1.25
C ASP A 3 0.26 18.57 1.19
N SER A 4 -0.04 17.93 2.34
CA SER A 4 -0.83 16.68 2.39
C SER A 4 -2.35 16.88 2.39
N ALA A 5 -2.86 18.09 2.18
CA ALA A 5 -4.31 18.32 2.30
C ALA A 5 -5.10 18.00 1.02
N TYR A 6 -4.47 18.07 -0.17
CA TYR A 6 -5.15 17.79 -1.45
C TYR A 6 -4.17 17.21 -2.46
N SER A 7 -4.08 15.88 -2.52
CA SER A 7 -3.38 15.14 -3.57
C SER A 7 -4.40 14.48 -4.49
N ASN A 8 -4.34 14.79 -5.78
CA ASN A 8 -5.18 14.17 -6.81
C ASN A 8 -4.46 12.95 -7.38
N GLU A 9 -5.23 11.95 -7.82
CA GLU A 9 -4.71 10.70 -8.36
C GLU A 9 -5.22 10.50 -9.79
N ALA A 10 -4.31 10.20 -10.71
CA ALA A 10 -4.62 10.01 -12.12
C ALA A 10 -3.83 8.85 -12.72
N ILE A 11 -4.33 8.34 -13.85
CA ILE A 11 -3.70 7.27 -14.63
C ILE A 11 -3.50 7.74 -16.05
N VAL A 12 -2.31 7.49 -16.56
CA VAL A 12 -1.88 7.85 -17.92
C VAL A 12 -1.51 6.56 -18.66
N PHE A 13 -2.20 6.26 -19.75
CA PHE A 13 -1.94 5.10 -20.61
C PHE A 13 -0.98 5.46 -21.75
N PHE A 14 -0.09 4.52 -22.07
CA PHE A 14 0.95 4.64 -23.06
C PHE A 14 0.81 3.59 -24.15
N GLU A 15 0.84 4.06 -25.39
CA GLU A 15 0.83 3.25 -26.60
C GLU A 15 1.97 3.74 -27.50
N ASP A 16 2.81 2.83 -27.98
CA ASP A 16 4.01 3.15 -28.78
C ASP A 16 4.96 4.23 -28.19
N GLY A 17 4.88 4.47 -26.88
CA GLY A 17 5.69 5.47 -26.17
C GLY A 17 5.05 6.87 -26.07
N ASP A 18 3.87 7.05 -26.65
CA ASP A 18 3.06 8.27 -26.55
C ASP A 18 1.89 8.10 -25.58
N VAL A 19 1.40 9.22 -25.03
CA VAL A 19 0.23 9.23 -24.14
C VAL A 19 -1.03 9.07 -25.00
N SER A 20 -1.71 7.93 -24.85
CA SER A 20 -2.93 7.61 -25.60
C SER A 20 -4.17 8.11 -24.87
N LYS A 21 -4.28 7.84 -23.57
CA LYS A 21 -5.46 8.19 -22.76
C LYS A 21 -5.07 8.57 -21.33
N GLU A 22 -5.86 9.45 -20.74
CA GLU A 22 -5.73 9.89 -19.36
C GLU A 22 -7.08 9.71 -18.68
N MET A 23 -7.10 9.31 -17.41
CA MET A 23 -8.31 9.21 -16.59
C MET A 23 -7.99 9.41 -15.11
N THR A 24 -9.01 9.70 -14.31
CA THR A 24 -8.88 9.74 -12.84
C THR A 24 -8.72 8.33 -12.27
N TYR A 25 -8.16 8.21 -11.06
CA TYR A 25 -8.01 6.90 -10.43
C TYR A 25 -9.38 6.22 -10.16
N SER A 26 -10.41 6.99 -9.82
CA SER A 26 -11.77 6.46 -9.61
C SER A 26 -12.40 5.92 -10.90
N GLU A 27 -12.15 6.55 -12.05
CA GLU A 27 -12.58 6.02 -13.35
C GLU A 27 -11.87 4.71 -13.69
N PHE A 28 -10.59 4.59 -13.34
CA PHE A 28 -9.85 3.36 -13.53
C PHE A 28 -10.34 2.23 -12.63
N GLU A 29 -10.69 2.51 -11.36
CA GLU A 29 -11.29 1.50 -10.47
C GLU A 29 -12.59 0.94 -11.08
N ALA A 30 -13.42 1.78 -11.71
CA ALA A 30 -14.62 1.32 -12.40
C ALA A 30 -14.33 0.40 -13.60
N ILE A 31 -13.19 0.59 -14.27
CA ILE A 31 -12.72 -0.30 -15.36
C ILE A 31 -12.26 -1.64 -14.79
N LEU A 32 -11.54 -1.64 -13.67
CA LEU A 32 -11.11 -2.87 -12.98
C LEU A 32 -12.30 -3.69 -12.47
N ASP A 33 -13.35 -3.03 -11.98
CA ASP A 33 -14.59 -3.68 -11.53
C ASP A 33 -15.43 -4.23 -12.71
N GLY A 34 -15.04 -3.96 -13.95
CA GLY A 34 -15.71 -4.43 -15.15
C GLY A 34 -17.02 -3.70 -15.46
N VAL A 35 -17.22 -2.52 -14.88
CA VAL A 35 -18.40 -1.67 -15.14
C VAL A 35 -18.32 -1.04 -16.54
N VAL A 36 -17.10 -0.72 -16.99
CA VAL A 36 -16.82 -0.08 -18.28
C VAL A 36 -15.72 -0.85 -19.01
N GLY A 37 -15.99 -1.26 -20.25
CA GLY A 37 -15.01 -1.85 -21.15
C GLY A 37 -14.23 -0.78 -21.93
N MET A 38 -12.99 -1.10 -22.28
CA MET A 38 -12.05 -0.28 -23.03
C MET A 38 -11.77 -0.91 -24.39
N ASP A 39 -12.67 -0.65 -25.35
CA ASP A 39 -12.58 -1.21 -26.71
C ASP A 39 -11.27 -0.83 -27.42
N ASP A 40 -10.75 0.38 -27.14
CA ASP A 40 -9.48 0.90 -27.67
C ASP A 40 -8.27 -0.02 -27.34
N PHE A 41 -8.37 -0.81 -26.25
CA PHE A 41 -7.27 -1.64 -25.74
C PHE A 41 -7.57 -3.14 -25.82
N ALA A 42 -8.63 -3.54 -26.52
CA ALA A 42 -9.12 -4.91 -26.53
C ALA A 42 -8.07 -5.91 -27.07
N GLY A 43 -7.68 -6.87 -26.23
CA GLY A 43 -6.74 -7.94 -26.57
C GLY A 43 -5.26 -7.61 -26.35
N ASP A 44 -4.94 -6.39 -25.91
CA ASP A 44 -3.57 -5.93 -25.75
C ASP A 44 -3.16 -5.75 -24.28
N THR A 45 -1.84 -5.76 -24.04
CA THR A 45 -1.24 -5.40 -22.74
C THR A 45 -0.66 -4.01 -22.83
N ILE A 46 -1.33 -3.06 -22.18
CA ILE A 46 -0.99 -1.64 -22.25
C ILE A 46 -0.09 -1.25 -21.08
N LYS A 47 0.84 -0.33 -21.34
CA LYS A 47 1.66 0.31 -20.30
C LYS A 47 0.91 1.50 -19.73
N ALA A 48 0.86 1.62 -18.42
CA ALA A 48 0.21 2.73 -17.73
C ALA A 48 1.11 3.29 -16.62
N ALA A 49 0.84 4.53 -16.23
CA ALA A 49 1.47 5.23 -15.12
C ALA A 49 0.41 5.75 -14.16
N PHE A 50 0.45 5.29 -12.91
CA PHE A 50 -0.31 5.90 -11.83
C PHE A 50 0.49 7.07 -11.26
N VAL A 51 -0.13 8.25 -11.19
CA VAL A 51 0.53 9.47 -10.74
C VAL A 51 -0.24 10.17 -9.64
N VAL A 52 0.51 10.63 -8.63
CA VAL A 52 -0.01 11.48 -7.56
C VAL A 52 0.37 12.92 -7.89
N VAL A 53 -0.63 13.79 -7.96
CA VAL A 53 -0.51 15.17 -8.41
C VAL A 53 -0.88 16.10 -7.27
N ASN A 54 -0.05 17.12 -7.01
CA ASN A 54 -0.36 18.12 -6.00
C ASN A 54 -1.35 19.18 -6.52
N SER A 55 -1.78 20.09 -5.65
CA SER A 55 -2.69 21.20 -5.97
C SER A 55 -2.19 22.18 -7.04
N LYS A 56 -0.91 22.11 -7.42
CA LYS A 56 -0.25 22.94 -8.44
C LYS A 56 -0.01 22.20 -9.77
N LEU A 57 -0.68 21.06 -9.99
CA LEU A 57 -0.50 20.20 -11.18
C LEU A 57 0.94 19.71 -11.36
N LYS A 58 1.65 19.47 -10.26
CA LYS A 58 2.98 18.84 -10.27
C LYS A 58 2.90 17.42 -9.75
N VAL A 59 3.57 16.52 -10.45
CA VAL A 59 3.66 15.10 -10.09
C VAL A 59 4.60 14.95 -8.90
N SER A 60 4.14 14.28 -7.84
CA SER A 60 4.91 14.00 -6.62
C SER A 60 5.30 12.52 -6.48
N ALA A 61 4.52 11.61 -7.06
CA ALA A 61 4.84 10.18 -7.14
C ALA A 61 4.34 9.57 -8.45
N ALA A 62 5.03 8.55 -8.94
CA ALA A 62 4.69 7.81 -10.15
C ALA A 62 4.96 6.30 -9.99
N VAL A 63 4.01 5.46 -10.40
CA VAL A 63 4.13 4.00 -10.44
C VAL A 63 3.86 3.52 -11.87
N LEU A 64 4.84 2.87 -12.49
CA LEU A 64 4.80 2.44 -13.89
C LEU A 64 4.44 0.95 -14.00
N PHE A 65 3.20 0.66 -14.39
CA PHE A 65 2.64 -0.70 -14.42
C PHE A 65 2.09 -1.10 -15.78
N LYS A 66 1.91 -2.39 -15.98
CA LYS A 66 1.24 -2.97 -17.16
C LYS A 66 -0.09 -3.56 -16.75
N ILE A 67 -1.06 -3.46 -17.63
CA ILE A 67 -2.38 -4.07 -17.46
C ILE A 67 -2.81 -4.72 -18.78
N GLY A 68 -3.31 -5.94 -18.69
CA GLY A 68 -3.85 -6.68 -19.83
C GLY A 68 -5.35 -6.43 -19.95
N PHE A 69 -5.83 -6.35 -21.19
CA PHE A 69 -7.25 -6.32 -21.51
C PHE A 69 -7.62 -7.56 -22.33
N ASP A 70 -8.81 -8.11 -22.09
CA ASP A 70 -9.34 -9.22 -22.88
C ASP A 70 -9.83 -8.75 -24.26
N ARG A 71 -10.25 -9.70 -25.11
CA ARG A 71 -10.74 -9.40 -26.47
C ARG A 71 -12.04 -8.58 -26.49
N GLN A 72 -12.70 -8.44 -25.35
CA GLN A 72 -13.92 -7.70 -25.15
C GLN A 72 -13.64 -6.32 -24.52
N GLY A 73 -12.36 -5.95 -24.33
CA GLY A 73 -11.95 -4.67 -23.76
C GLY A 73 -12.02 -4.61 -22.24
N TYR A 74 -12.29 -5.71 -21.53
CA TYR A 74 -12.31 -5.72 -20.07
C TYR A 74 -10.91 -5.93 -19.50
N ALA A 75 -10.60 -5.23 -18.40
CA ALA A 75 -9.36 -5.42 -17.68
C ALA A 75 -9.23 -6.84 -17.12
N ASP A 76 -8.01 -7.36 -17.06
CA ASP A 76 -7.71 -8.66 -16.46
C ASP A 76 -8.13 -8.70 -14.99
N ARG A 77 -9.10 -9.56 -14.66
CA ARG A 77 -9.64 -9.75 -13.31
C ARG A 77 -8.62 -10.25 -12.29
N SER A 78 -7.51 -10.83 -12.75
CA SER A 78 -6.43 -11.29 -11.89
C SER A 78 -5.44 -10.17 -11.52
N TRP A 79 -5.58 -8.98 -12.12
CA TRP A 79 -4.73 -7.84 -11.84
C TRP A 79 -5.05 -7.22 -10.47
N ASN A 80 -4.06 -7.16 -9.58
CA ASN A 80 -4.25 -6.74 -8.18
C ASN A 80 -3.07 -5.93 -7.61
N LEU A 81 -2.57 -4.96 -8.37
CA LEU A 81 -1.40 -4.18 -7.96
C LEU A 81 -1.77 -3.07 -6.95
N PRO A 82 -1.14 -2.99 -5.76
CA PRO A 82 -1.47 -1.99 -4.75
C PRO A 82 -0.80 -0.63 -5.06
N LEU A 83 -1.35 0.11 -6.03
CA LEU A 83 -0.75 1.33 -6.60
C LEU A 83 -0.43 2.40 -5.56
N ARG A 84 -1.35 2.72 -4.64
CA ARG A 84 -1.13 3.71 -3.57
C ARG A 84 0.02 3.32 -2.65
N HIS A 85 0.07 2.06 -2.22
CA HIS A 85 1.12 1.56 -1.34
C HIS A 85 2.50 1.55 -2.03
N LEU A 86 2.54 1.24 -3.33
CA LEU A 86 3.77 1.32 -4.13
C LEU A 86 4.23 2.76 -4.31
N ALA A 87 3.32 3.71 -4.54
CA ALA A 87 3.64 5.12 -4.63
C ALA A 87 4.17 5.69 -3.30
N ASP A 88 3.64 5.20 -2.18
CA ASP A 88 4.05 5.71 -0.86
C ASP A 88 5.43 5.25 -0.42
N ASN A 89 5.79 4.00 -0.75
CA ASN A 89 7.07 3.37 -0.40
C ASN A 89 8.09 3.39 -1.56
N ALA A 90 7.78 4.11 -2.64
CA ALA A 90 8.65 4.24 -3.80
C ALA A 90 9.97 4.95 -3.47
N GLY A 91 11.03 4.57 -4.20
CA GLY A 91 12.34 5.21 -4.06
C GLY A 91 12.40 6.58 -4.75
N SER A 92 13.55 7.26 -4.64
CA SER A 92 13.76 8.55 -5.30
C SER A 92 13.88 8.39 -6.83
N GLY A 93 13.17 9.23 -7.57
CA GLY A 93 13.17 9.31 -9.04
C GLY A 93 13.62 10.66 -9.58
N PRO A 94 13.49 10.91 -10.90
CA PRO A 94 13.89 12.17 -11.52
C PRO A 94 12.98 13.34 -11.09
N ASP A 95 13.50 14.56 -11.18
CA ASP A 95 12.71 15.78 -10.92
C ASP A 95 11.84 16.14 -12.14
N MET A 96 10.53 16.28 -11.90
CA MET A 96 9.54 16.64 -12.92
C MET A 96 9.04 18.10 -12.80
N GLY A 97 9.75 18.93 -12.03
CA GLY A 97 9.47 20.36 -11.86
C GLY A 97 8.92 20.76 -10.49
N ALA A 98 9.05 19.89 -9.48
CA ALA A 98 8.71 20.18 -8.08
C ALA A 98 9.64 19.48 -7.08
N GLY A 99 10.80 19.00 -7.54
CA GLY A 99 11.70 18.13 -6.80
C GLY A 99 11.64 16.68 -7.29
N ALA A 100 12.57 15.87 -6.80
CA ALA A 100 12.63 14.44 -7.11
C ALA A 100 11.31 13.75 -6.73
N ILE A 101 10.69 13.08 -7.70
CA ILE A 101 9.44 12.34 -7.46
C ILE A 101 9.73 11.02 -6.72
N ARG A 102 8.71 10.45 -6.08
CA ARG A 102 8.76 9.04 -5.66
C ARG A 102 8.45 8.14 -6.86
N LEU A 103 9.37 7.27 -7.26
CA LEU A 103 9.23 6.39 -8.43
C LEU A 103 9.21 4.91 -8.04
N ALA A 104 8.19 4.19 -8.51
CA ALA A 104 8.20 2.74 -8.58
C ALA A 104 8.12 2.28 -10.05
N CYS A 105 9.15 1.56 -10.49
CA CYS A 105 9.24 0.95 -11.82
C CYS A 105 9.80 -0.47 -11.69
N LYS A 106 9.96 -1.19 -12.82
CA LYS A 106 10.43 -2.58 -12.78
C LYS A 106 11.80 -2.75 -12.13
N SER A 107 12.74 -1.86 -12.44
CA SER A 107 14.09 -1.83 -11.86
C SER A 107 14.13 -1.27 -10.43
N GLN A 108 13.12 -0.49 -10.02
CA GLN A 108 13.03 0.16 -8.72
C GLN A 108 11.67 -0.14 -8.08
N CYS A 109 11.44 -1.40 -7.69
CA CYS A 109 10.20 -1.84 -7.06
C CYS A 109 10.37 -2.00 -5.54
N PRO A 110 9.56 -1.33 -4.70
CA PRO A 110 9.62 -1.50 -3.24
C PRO A 110 9.34 -2.93 -2.77
N VAL A 111 8.54 -3.70 -3.52
CA VAL A 111 8.16 -5.07 -3.17
C VAL A 111 8.43 -5.99 -4.35
N ALA A 112 9.52 -6.76 -4.29
CA ALA A 112 10.11 -7.47 -5.44
C ALA A 112 9.14 -8.38 -6.24
N TRP A 113 8.18 -9.03 -5.57
CA TRP A 113 7.18 -9.89 -6.21
C TRP A 113 6.25 -9.17 -7.20
N HIS A 114 6.08 -7.85 -7.08
CA HIS A 114 5.28 -7.05 -8.02
C HIS A 114 6.07 -6.56 -9.24
N SER A 115 7.38 -6.77 -9.29
CA SER A 115 8.26 -6.23 -10.35
C SER A 115 7.90 -6.69 -11.77
N SER A 116 7.36 -7.90 -11.92
CA SER A 116 6.97 -8.46 -13.22
C SER A 116 5.81 -7.70 -13.88
N ALA A 117 4.92 -7.11 -13.08
CA ALA A 117 3.80 -6.30 -13.53
C ALA A 117 4.21 -4.84 -13.83
N LEU A 118 5.42 -4.43 -13.47
CA LEU A 118 5.94 -3.09 -13.71
C LEU A 118 6.73 -3.01 -15.03
N TRP A 119 6.97 -1.79 -15.50
CA TRP A 119 7.86 -1.52 -16.64
C TRP A 119 8.85 -0.40 -16.33
N ASP A 120 9.93 -0.33 -17.10
CA ASP A 120 10.96 0.71 -16.96
C ASP A 120 10.73 1.83 -17.99
N PRO A 121 10.81 3.10 -17.56
CA PRO A 121 10.59 4.26 -18.43
C PRO A 121 11.74 4.46 -19.41
N ASP A 122 11.45 5.09 -20.55
CA ASP A 122 12.49 5.58 -21.45
C ASP A 122 12.94 6.99 -21.03
N MET A 123 14.26 7.16 -20.91
CA MET A 123 14.94 8.40 -20.53
C MET A 123 15.75 8.99 -21.68
N SER A 124 15.61 8.45 -22.89
CA SER A 124 16.27 8.96 -24.07
C SER A 124 15.83 10.41 -24.36
N PRO A 125 16.74 11.28 -24.86
CA PRO A 125 16.41 12.68 -25.15
C PRO A 125 15.36 12.84 -26.24
N LYS A 126 15.07 11.79 -27.03
CA LYS A 126 14.04 11.78 -28.07
C LYS A 126 12.68 11.32 -27.56
N SER A 127 12.64 10.47 -26.54
CA SER A 127 11.41 9.86 -26.01
C SER A 127 11.50 9.73 -24.49
N ASN A 128 11.32 10.84 -23.78
CA ASN A 128 11.37 10.85 -22.32
C ASN A 128 9.96 10.65 -21.75
N THR A 129 9.71 9.49 -21.14
CA THR A 129 8.42 9.14 -20.54
C THR A 129 7.98 10.14 -19.47
N PHE A 130 8.88 10.62 -18.61
CA PHE A 130 8.53 11.56 -17.55
C PHE A 130 8.13 12.93 -18.12
N VAL A 131 8.80 13.39 -19.16
CA VAL A 131 8.40 14.63 -19.85
C VAL A 131 6.98 14.51 -20.38
N ARG A 132 6.63 13.37 -20.99
CA ARG A 132 5.27 13.12 -21.49
C ARG A 132 4.23 13.12 -20.36
N ILE A 133 4.51 12.45 -19.24
CA ILE A 133 3.62 12.45 -18.06
C ILE A 133 3.44 13.87 -17.53
N ARG A 134 4.53 14.63 -17.37
CA ARG A 134 4.49 16.01 -16.87
C ARG A 134 3.63 16.89 -17.76
N ASP A 135 3.84 16.81 -19.06
CA ASP A 135 3.16 17.67 -20.04
C ASP A 135 1.67 17.30 -20.15
N ALA A 136 1.33 16.01 -20.06
CA ALA A 136 -0.05 15.51 -19.97
C ALA A 136 -0.78 16.08 -18.75
N ILE A 137 -0.20 15.94 -17.56
CA ILE A 137 -0.79 16.47 -16.32
C ILE A 137 -0.86 18.01 -16.33
N ALA A 138 0.13 18.68 -16.90
CA ALA A 138 0.13 20.14 -17.05
C ALA A 138 -0.95 20.64 -18.01
N ALA A 139 -1.30 19.87 -19.05
CA ALA A 139 -2.41 20.18 -19.95
C ALA A 139 -3.77 20.07 -19.25
N ASN A 140 -3.84 19.35 -18.12
CA ASN A 140 -5.01 19.22 -17.24
C ASN A 140 -6.32 18.88 -17.97
N LYS A 141 -6.27 17.94 -18.93
CA LYS A 141 -7.47 17.48 -19.65
C LYS A 141 -8.53 16.86 -18.73
N LEU A 142 -8.08 16.33 -17.58
CA LEU A 142 -8.91 15.73 -16.54
C LEU A 142 -9.59 16.75 -15.61
N CYS A 143 -9.35 18.05 -15.81
CA CYS A 143 -9.91 19.12 -14.96
C CYS A 143 -9.63 18.91 -13.46
N LEU A 144 -8.44 18.42 -13.11
CA LEU A 144 -8.04 18.19 -11.73
C LEU A 144 -8.14 19.50 -10.93
N PRO A 145 -8.66 19.46 -9.69
CA PRO A 145 -8.87 20.66 -8.89
C PRO A 145 -7.53 21.31 -8.55
N THR A 146 -7.34 22.53 -9.04
CA THR A 146 -6.19 23.37 -8.70
C THR A 146 -6.55 24.25 -7.52
N TYR A 147 -5.80 24.15 -6.43
CA TYR A 147 -5.89 25.13 -5.36
C TYR A 147 -4.85 26.21 -5.64
N SER A 148 -5.31 27.34 -6.18
CA SER A 148 -4.57 28.58 -5.97
C SER A 148 -4.64 28.85 -4.48
N ASP A 149 -3.49 29.02 -3.82
CA ASP A 149 -3.48 29.75 -2.55
C ASP A 149 -4.40 30.97 -2.73
N PRO A 150 -5.32 31.26 -1.79
CA PRO A 150 -6.02 32.54 -1.84
C PRO A 150 -4.92 33.57 -1.93
N GLU A 151 -4.87 34.28 -3.05
CA GLU A 151 -3.98 35.39 -3.27
C GLU A 151 -4.10 36.22 -1.98
N PRO A 152 -3.02 36.37 -1.18
CA PRO A 152 -3.09 37.20 0.01
C PRO A 152 -3.72 38.50 -0.48
N PRO A 153 -4.81 38.97 0.15
CA PRO A 153 -5.67 39.99 -0.42
C PRO A 153 -4.75 41.04 -0.97
N ILE A 154 -4.86 41.29 -2.29
CA ILE A 154 -4.06 42.29 -2.97
C ILE A 154 -4.09 43.47 -2.02
N VAL A 155 -2.96 43.68 -1.32
CA VAL A 155 -2.75 44.90 -0.59
C VAL A 155 -2.64 45.84 -1.76
N GLN A 156 -3.79 46.41 -2.11
CA GLN A 156 -3.87 47.59 -2.94
C GLN A 156 -2.77 48.43 -2.34
N THR A 157 -1.69 48.54 -3.09
CA THR A 157 -0.61 49.43 -2.74
C THR A 157 -1.36 50.72 -2.63
N GLN A 158 -1.58 51.16 -1.39
CA GLN A 158 -2.07 52.48 -1.12
C GLN A 158 -1.07 53.32 -1.88
N VAL A 159 -1.52 53.86 -3.02
CA VAL A 159 -0.88 55.01 -3.61
C VAL A 159 -0.74 55.92 -2.43
N GLN A 160 0.50 56.13 -2.00
CA GLN A 160 0.84 57.11 -1.00
C GLN A 160 0.28 58.41 -1.55
N LYS A 161 -0.94 58.74 -1.12
CA LYS A 161 -1.41 60.10 -1.11
C LYS A 161 -0.47 60.73 -0.10
N THR A 162 0.56 61.37 -0.64
CA THR A 162 1.23 62.49 0.00
C THR A 162 0.19 63.27 0.81
N PRO A 163 0.50 63.69 2.04
CA PRO A 163 -0.40 64.57 2.78
C PRO A 163 -0.83 65.73 1.87
N PRO A 164 -2.07 66.23 1.97
CA PRO A 164 -2.41 67.49 1.34
C PRO A 164 -1.34 68.49 1.76
N ASN A 165 -0.61 69.01 0.77
CA ASN A 165 0.26 70.15 0.97
C ASN A 165 -0.62 71.26 1.52
N TRP A 166 -0.59 71.46 2.83
CA TRP A 166 -1.16 72.64 3.46
C TRP A 166 -0.44 73.80 2.80
N GLY A 167 -1.12 74.42 1.83
CA GLY A 167 -0.63 75.54 1.07
C GLY A 167 -0.28 76.67 2.01
N MET A 168 0.95 76.66 2.51
CA MET A 168 1.60 77.87 2.94
C MET A 168 1.80 78.69 1.67
N PRO A 169 1.23 79.91 1.57
CA PRO A 169 1.61 80.81 0.51
C PRO A 169 3.11 81.05 0.66
N SER A 170 3.87 80.64 -0.34
CA SER A 170 5.24 81.05 -0.56
C SER A 170 5.32 82.56 -0.43
N ALA A 171 6.09 83.02 0.55
CA ALA A 171 6.38 84.43 0.79
C ALA A 171 6.79 85.11 -0.53
N PRO A 172 6.16 86.24 -0.91
CA PRO A 172 6.71 87.10 -1.93
C PRO A 172 8.03 87.64 -1.42
N ARG A 173 9.10 87.37 -2.17
CA ARG A 173 10.39 88.01 -1.99
C ARG A 173 10.42 89.31 -2.80
N ALA A 174 10.94 90.36 -2.15
CA ALA A 174 11.33 91.70 -2.62
C ALA A 174 10.22 92.77 -2.70
N PRO A 175 10.51 94.06 -2.40
CA PRO A 175 11.81 94.73 -2.44
C PRO A 175 12.28 95.43 -1.16
N ALA A 176 13.51 95.91 -1.23
CA ALA A 176 14.26 96.70 -0.26
C ALA A 176 13.54 98.00 0.19
N PRO A 177 13.89 98.55 1.37
CA PRO A 177 13.36 99.83 1.84
C PRO A 177 13.77 100.99 0.91
N PRO A 178 12.90 102.00 0.69
CA PRO A 178 13.31 103.22 0.04
C PRO A 178 14.38 103.92 0.88
N GLN A 179 15.53 104.07 0.25
CA GLN A 179 16.65 104.89 0.65
C GLN A 179 16.19 106.34 0.79
N TRP A 180 16.25 106.89 2.00
CA TRP A 180 16.18 108.34 2.22
C TRP A 180 17.49 108.95 1.71
N GLY A 181 17.51 109.18 0.40
CA GLY A 181 18.53 109.95 -0.30
C GLY A 181 18.27 111.44 -0.07
N GLN A 182 19.34 112.12 0.32
CA GLN A 182 19.43 113.52 0.62
C GLN A 182 18.83 114.43 -0.46
N GLY A 183 18.20 115.50 0.03
CA GLY A 183 17.87 116.71 -0.71
C GLY A 183 17.64 117.80 0.33
N GLY A 184 18.72 118.26 0.95
CA GLY A 184 18.69 119.48 1.72
C GLY A 184 18.58 120.65 0.74
N ASP A 185 17.57 121.48 0.94
CA ASP A 185 17.63 122.88 0.55
C ASP A 185 17.23 123.70 1.79
N SER A 186 18.27 124.14 2.50
CA SER A 186 18.23 125.33 3.33
C SER A 186 18.01 126.52 2.39
N ILE A 187 16.80 127.08 2.38
CA ILE A 187 16.55 128.39 1.79
C ILE A 187 16.70 129.43 2.90
N ASP A 188 17.94 129.88 2.94
CA ASP A 188 18.48 131.22 3.19
C ASP A 188 17.52 132.33 3.69
N TYR A 189 17.92 132.88 4.84
CA TYR A 189 17.51 134.17 5.37
C TYR A 189 18.34 135.26 4.68
N GLY A 190 17.69 136.23 4.05
CA GLY A 190 18.27 137.57 3.90
C GLY A 190 18.06 138.24 2.54
N TRP A 191 17.20 139.25 2.49
CA TRP A 191 17.57 140.49 1.81
C TRP A 191 16.87 141.69 2.46
N ASP A 192 17.72 142.61 2.92
CA ASP A 192 17.45 143.98 3.34
C ASP A 192 16.81 144.84 2.24
N GLY A 193 16.18 145.93 2.66
CA GLY A 193 16.24 147.18 1.91
C GLY A 193 14.92 147.69 1.34
N ASP A 194 14.12 148.30 2.21
CA ASP A 194 13.51 149.62 2.01
C ASP A 194 12.73 149.85 0.69
N ASP A 195 11.40 149.68 0.72
CA ASP A 195 10.52 150.58 -0.03
C ASP A 195 9.06 150.52 0.50
N SER A 196 8.61 151.65 1.06
CA SER A 196 7.25 152.20 1.03
C SER A 196 6.04 151.30 1.37
N GLY A 197 5.44 151.59 2.53
CA GLY A 197 4.32 150.88 3.16
C GLY A 197 3.13 150.52 2.25
N LEU A 198 2.76 149.23 2.32
CA LEU A 198 1.47 148.70 1.88
C LEU A 198 0.47 148.78 3.05
N THR A 199 -0.72 149.29 2.79
CA THR A 199 -1.79 149.51 3.78
C THR A 199 -2.26 148.22 4.46
N ASP A 200 -2.65 148.27 5.74
CA ASP A 200 -3.21 147.16 6.56
C ASP A 200 -4.31 146.33 5.85
N SER A 201 -5.00 146.94 4.87
CA SER A 201 -6.01 146.29 4.04
C SER A 201 -5.48 145.15 3.15
N GLN A 202 -4.20 145.18 2.74
CA GLN A 202 -3.64 144.22 1.78
C GLN A 202 -3.03 142.99 2.46
N LEU A 203 -2.49 143.13 3.67
CA LEU A 203 -2.00 142.02 4.50
C LEU A 203 -3.16 141.15 5.03
N ALA A 204 -4.25 141.78 5.48
CA ALA A 204 -5.45 141.08 5.92
C ALA A 204 -6.08 140.23 4.80
N ALA A 205 -6.05 140.72 3.56
CA ALA A 205 -6.57 140.00 2.39
C ALA A 205 -5.74 138.74 2.08
N LEU A 206 -4.41 138.84 2.10
CA LEU A 206 -3.52 137.69 1.87
C LEU A 206 -3.61 136.65 2.98
N GLU A 207 -3.68 137.07 4.25
CA GLU A 207 -3.91 136.15 5.37
C GLU A 207 -5.26 135.43 5.29
N GLN A 208 -6.29 136.10 4.76
CA GLN A 208 -7.60 135.50 4.55
C GLN A 208 -7.56 134.48 3.41
N GLU A 209 -6.82 134.74 2.33
CA GLU A 209 -6.57 133.76 1.27
C GLU A 209 -5.78 132.55 1.74
N HIS A 210 -4.74 132.74 2.56
CA HIS A 210 -3.96 131.65 3.14
C HIS A 210 -4.81 130.80 4.10
N ARG A 211 -5.63 131.44 4.94
CA ARG A 211 -6.61 130.73 5.81
C ARG A 211 -7.63 129.95 4.99
N ASN A 212 -8.11 130.50 3.87
CA ASN A 212 -9.02 129.81 2.98
C ASN A 212 -8.36 128.61 2.28
N LYS A 213 -7.11 128.72 1.84
CA LYS A 213 -6.33 127.61 1.25
C LYS A 213 -6.09 126.49 2.28
N ILE A 214 -5.69 126.84 3.50
CA ILE A 214 -5.50 125.87 4.60
C ILE A 214 -6.84 125.20 4.96
N ALA A 215 -7.92 125.97 5.07
CA ALA A 215 -9.25 125.43 5.32
C ALA A 215 -9.73 124.50 4.19
N ALA A 216 -9.45 124.83 2.93
CA ALA A 216 -9.76 123.99 1.77
C ALA A 216 -8.95 122.68 1.80
N LEU A 217 -7.65 122.74 2.12
CA LEU A 217 -6.81 121.55 2.28
C LEU A 217 -7.25 120.67 3.45
N ILE A 218 -7.60 121.25 4.61
CA ILE A 218 -8.14 120.51 5.75
C ILE A 218 -9.47 119.85 5.37
N LYS A 219 -10.33 120.55 4.62
CA LYS A 219 -11.59 119.99 4.12
C LYS A 219 -11.34 118.84 3.15
N GLN A 220 -10.38 118.98 2.23
CA GLN A 220 -9.97 117.92 1.31
C GLN A 220 -9.40 116.71 2.05
N GLN A 221 -8.52 116.92 3.05
CA GLN A 221 -7.96 115.84 3.87
C GLN A 221 -9.03 115.15 4.72
N ARG A 222 -9.98 115.90 5.31
CA ARG A 222 -11.10 115.32 6.06
C ARG A 222 -11.99 114.46 5.16
N LEU A 223 -12.30 114.94 3.95
CA LEU A 223 -13.04 114.16 2.97
C LEU A 223 -12.26 112.91 2.55
N HIS A 224 -10.96 113.03 2.31
CA HIS A 224 -10.11 111.90 1.96
C HIS A 224 -10.04 110.84 3.07
N ILE A 225 -9.83 111.27 4.33
CA ILE A 225 -9.87 110.38 5.51
C ILE A 225 -11.24 109.70 5.64
N GLN A 226 -12.32 110.44 5.37
CA GLN A 226 -13.67 109.88 5.41
C GLN A 226 -13.90 108.86 4.29
N THR A 227 -13.42 109.12 3.07
CA THR A 227 -13.48 108.16 1.96
C THR A 227 -12.66 106.91 2.27
N LEU A 228 -11.43 107.05 2.74
CA LEU A 228 -10.59 105.92 3.15
C LEU A 228 -11.22 105.12 4.29
N LYS A 229 -11.84 105.79 5.28
CA LYS A 229 -12.57 105.14 6.36
C LYS A 229 -13.78 104.37 5.84
N ASN A 230 -14.52 104.94 4.90
CA ASN A 230 -15.66 104.27 4.27
C ASN A 230 -15.21 103.08 3.42
N GLU A 231 -14.13 103.21 2.65
CA GLU A 231 -13.53 102.12 1.86
C GLU A 231 -13.04 100.99 2.78
N ALA A 232 -12.32 101.31 3.86
CA ALA A 232 -11.89 100.32 4.86
C ALA A 232 -13.08 99.65 5.57
N GLN A 233 -14.14 100.39 5.87
CA GLN A 233 -15.36 99.82 6.45
C GLN A 233 -16.07 98.90 5.45
N GLN A 234 -16.14 99.29 4.17
CA GLN A 234 -16.71 98.46 3.11
C GLN A 234 -15.90 97.18 2.90
N THR A 235 -14.57 97.27 2.78
CA THR A 235 -13.72 96.08 2.62
C THR A 235 -13.86 95.15 3.83
N LEU A 236 -13.83 95.67 5.06
CA LEU A 236 -14.06 94.87 6.27
C LEU A 236 -15.44 94.19 6.25
N GLN A 237 -16.51 94.89 5.86
CA GLN A 237 -17.85 94.31 5.73
C GLN A 237 -17.88 93.22 4.66
N THR A 238 -17.31 93.46 3.47
CA THR A 238 -17.27 92.43 2.41
C THR A 238 -16.48 91.19 2.84
N THR A 239 -15.33 91.36 3.53
CA THR A 239 -14.55 90.23 4.04
C THR A 239 -15.25 89.48 5.15
N ARG A 240 -16.02 90.16 6.01
CA ARG A 240 -16.81 89.50 7.06
C ARG A 240 -17.90 88.64 6.44
N VAL A 241 -18.65 89.19 5.49
CA VAL A 241 -19.71 88.45 4.80
C VAL A 241 -19.15 87.26 4.01
N SER A 242 -17.97 87.40 3.37
CA SER A 242 -17.35 86.28 2.66
C SER A 242 -16.90 85.17 3.60
N LEU A 243 -16.27 85.52 4.74
CA LEU A 243 -15.86 84.54 5.75
C LEU A 243 -17.06 83.88 6.44
N GLU A 244 -18.11 84.63 6.75
CA GLU A 244 -19.36 84.08 7.30
C GLU A 244 -19.99 83.10 6.31
N LYS A 245 -20.00 83.41 5.01
CA LYS A 245 -20.48 82.52 3.96
C LYS A 245 -19.63 81.24 3.85
N GLU A 246 -18.30 81.35 3.86
CA GLU A 246 -17.41 80.19 3.84
C GLU A 246 -17.59 79.29 5.07
N LEU A 247 -17.75 79.91 6.24
CA LEU A 247 -17.97 79.20 7.49
C LEU A 247 -19.32 78.48 7.47
N GLU A 248 -20.37 79.11 6.94
CA GLU A 248 -21.69 78.49 6.79
C GLU A 248 -21.67 77.32 5.81
N LEU A 249 -20.98 77.45 4.67
CA LEU A 249 -20.79 76.35 3.72
C LEU A 249 -20.01 75.19 4.34
N SER A 250 -18.95 75.49 5.10
CA SER A 250 -18.19 74.46 5.80
C SER A 250 -19.04 73.77 6.88
N ARG A 251 -19.88 74.50 7.62
CA ARG A 251 -20.82 73.92 8.58
C ARG A 251 -21.82 72.99 7.91
N GLN A 252 -22.38 73.39 6.77
CA GLN A 252 -23.30 72.57 5.99
C GLN A 252 -22.63 71.29 5.50
N GLU A 253 -21.41 71.36 5.00
CA GLU A 253 -20.67 70.18 4.54
C GLU A 253 -20.32 69.23 5.69
N VAL A 254 -19.90 69.77 6.85
CA VAL A 254 -19.67 68.96 8.06
C VAL A 254 -20.97 68.30 8.52
N ALA A 255 -22.11 69.00 8.47
CA ALA A 255 -23.40 68.42 8.81
C ALA A 255 -23.81 67.30 7.83
N ARG A 256 -23.59 67.51 6.53
CA ARG A 256 -23.84 66.52 5.48
C ARG A 256 -23.01 65.26 5.69
N LEU A 257 -21.70 65.41 5.88
CA LEU A 257 -20.78 64.30 6.09
C LEU A 257 -21.06 63.55 7.40
N ARG A 258 -21.46 64.25 8.46
CA ARG A 258 -21.89 63.61 9.72
C ARG A 258 -23.14 62.76 9.52
N SER A 259 -24.15 63.30 8.84
CA SER A 259 -25.38 62.54 8.54
C SER A 259 -25.10 61.32 7.65
N GLU A 260 -24.24 61.47 6.64
CA GLU A 260 -23.80 60.37 5.78
C GLU A 260 -23.05 59.29 6.59
N HIS A 261 -22.13 59.69 7.46
CA HIS A 261 -21.40 58.78 8.34
C HIS A 261 -22.35 58.06 9.32
N GLU A 262 -23.29 58.76 9.94
CA GLU A 262 -24.29 58.15 10.83
C GLU A 262 -25.17 57.13 10.08
N SER A 263 -25.62 57.46 8.87
CA SER A 263 -26.40 56.56 8.03
C SER A 263 -25.61 55.31 7.65
N LEU A 264 -24.37 55.47 7.16
CA LEU A 264 -23.50 54.34 6.81
C LEU A 264 -23.12 53.52 8.04
N HIS A 265 -22.91 54.16 9.19
CA HIS A 265 -22.61 53.46 10.44
C HIS A 265 -23.80 52.61 10.90
N ALA A 266 -25.01 53.17 10.88
CA ALA A 266 -26.23 52.45 11.18
C ALA A 266 -26.45 51.26 10.22
N GLN A 267 -26.21 51.46 8.92
CA GLN A 267 -26.30 50.39 7.92
C GLN A 267 -25.28 49.27 8.17
N ASN A 268 -24.04 49.63 8.53
CA ASN A 268 -23.01 48.64 8.87
C ASN A 268 -23.36 47.84 10.13
N ILE A 269 -23.94 48.48 11.15
CA ILE A 269 -24.41 47.79 12.36
C ILE A 269 -25.53 46.82 12.00
N ALA A 270 -26.55 47.27 11.25
CA ALA A 270 -27.66 46.42 10.83
C ALA A 270 -27.19 45.20 10.01
N LEU A 271 -26.25 45.41 9.08
CA LEU A 271 -25.67 44.31 8.30
C LEU A 271 -24.86 43.34 9.18
N ARG A 272 -24.15 43.84 10.20
CA ARG A 272 -23.43 42.97 11.15
C ARG A 272 -24.39 42.13 11.98
N GLU A 273 -25.45 42.74 12.50
CA GLU A 273 -26.50 42.02 13.26
C GLU A 273 -27.20 40.98 12.39
N GLN A 274 -27.50 41.31 11.13
CA GLN A 274 -28.09 40.36 10.18
C GLN A 274 -27.15 39.18 9.91
N ASN A 275 -25.86 39.44 9.66
CA ASN A 275 -24.87 38.40 9.45
C ASN A 275 -24.69 37.52 10.70
N GLU A 276 -24.70 38.11 11.90
CA GLU A 276 -24.61 37.37 13.16
C GLU A 276 -25.85 36.50 13.38
N ALA A 277 -27.05 37.02 13.08
CA ALA A 277 -28.29 36.25 13.13
C ALA A 277 -28.27 35.06 12.15
N GLN A 278 -27.83 35.28 10.92
CA GLN A 278 -27.68 34.22 9.92
C GLN A 278 -26.65 33.17 10.36
N ARG A 279 -25.52 33.58 10.94
CA ARG A 279 -24.52 32.65 11.50
C ARG A 279 -25.10 31.78 12.61
N LYS A 280 -25.85 32.38 13.55
CA LYS A 280 -26.54 31.64 14.62
C LYS A 280 -27.54 30.64 14.06
N GLN A 281 -28.34 31.03 13.06
CA GLN A 281 -29.28 30.13 12.39
C GLN A 281 -28.58 28.96 11.68
N MET A 282 -27.48 29.23 10.97
CA MET A 282 -26.68 28.18 10.33
C MET A 282 -26.05 27.25 11.38
N GLU A 283 -25.55 27.76 12.50
CA GLU A 283 -25.03 26.94 13.59
C GLU A 283 -26.10 26.03 14.19
N THR A 284 -27.31 26.55 14.42
CA THR A 284 -28.40 25.73 14.95
C THR A 284 -28.80 24.64 13.96
N ILE A 285 -28.92 24.97 12.67
CA ILE A 285 -29.23 23.99 11.62
C ILE A 285 -28.13 22.93 11.51
N LYS A 286 -26.86 23.34 11.63
CA LYS A 286 -25.72 22.42 11.61
C LYS A 286 -25.79 21.47 12.81
N ARG A 287 -26.01 21.98 14.03
CA ARG A 287 -26.14 21.15 15.23
C ARG A 287 -27.32 20.19 15.17
N THR A 288 -28.49 20.63 14.69
CA THR A 288 -29.65 19.72 14.56
C THR A 288 -29.37 18.63 13.53
N ARG A 289 -28.80 18.99 12.38
CA ARG A 289 -28.44 18.04 11.33
C ARG A 289 -27.36 17.04 11.78
N GLU A 290 -26.39 17.49 12.58
CA GLU A 290 -25.39 16.61 13.18
C GLU A 290 -26.02 15.60 14.14
N LEU A 291 -26.96 16.03 14.98
CA LEU A 291 -27.70 15.14 15.88
C LEU A 291 -28.58 14.15 15.11
N GLU A 292 -29.29 14.60 14.08
CA GLU A 292 -30.09 13.74 13.20
C GLU A 292 -29.22 12.70 12.50
N MET A 293 -28.08 13.11 11.94
CA MET A 293 -27.12 12.21 11.30
C MET A 293 -26.54 11.21 12.29
N GLN A 294 -26.18 11.63 13.50
CA GLN A 294 -25.71 10.72 14.54
C GLN A 294 -26.79 9.71 14.94
N SER A 295 -28.05 10.16 15.07
CA SER A 295 -29.16 9.27 15.42
C SER A 295 -29.45 8.25 14.31
N ALA A 296 -29.43 8.68 13.04
CA ALA A 296 -29.58 7.81 11.88
C ALA A 296 -28.43 6.80 11.76
N GLN A 297 -27.18 7.24 11.97
CA GLN A 297 -26.03 6.33 11.99
C GLN A 297 -26.10 5.33 13.14
N GLN A 298 -26.62 5.72 14.30
CA GLN A 298 -26.80 4.81 15.43
C GLN A 298 -27.91 3.79 15.15
N SER A 299 -29.03 4.20 14.54
CA SER A 299 -30.10 3.27 14.15
C SER A 299 -29.63 2.29 13.09
N GLU A 300 -28.95 2.77 12.04
CA GLU A 300 -28.36 1.90 11.00
C GLU A 300 -27.36 0.90 11.60
N LYS A 301 -26.46 1.36 12.47
CA LYS A 301 -25.51 0.47 13.17
C LYS A 301 -26.22 -0.57 14.03
N ALA A 302 -27.27 -0.18 14.76
CA ALA A 302 -28.04 -1.09 15.59
C ALA A 302 -28.79 -2.13 14.75
N GLU A 303 -29.36 -1.74 13.62
CA GLU A 303 -30.02 -2.66 12.67
C GLU A 303 -29.01 -3.65 12.06
N VAL A 304 -27.85 -3.17 11.61
CA VAL A 304 -26.78 -4.02 11.07
C VAL A 304 -26.25 -4.98 12.14
N GLU A 305 -26.07 -4.51 13.38
CA GLU A 305 -25.63 -5.36 14.49
C GLU A 305 -26.70 -6.43 14.86
N ALA A 306 -27.98 -6.05 14.85
CA ALA A 306 -29.08 -6.98 15.07
C ALA A 306 -29.15 -8.06 13.98
N LEU A 307 -29.05 -7.66 12.70
CA LEU A 307 -28.97 -8.60 11.57
C LEU A 307 -27.75 -9.51 11.67
N ARG A 308 -26.58 -8.95 12.01
CA ARG A 308 -25.36 -9.75 12.20
C ARG A 308 -25.53 -10.79 13.29
N LYS A 309 -26.10 -10.42 14.45
CA LYS A 309 -26.39 -11.35 15.55
C LYS A 309 -27.39 -12.44 15.13
N GLN A 310 -28.42 -12.08 14.38
CA GLN A 310 -29.38 -13.06 13.84
C GLN A 310 -28.72 -14.05 12.89
N TYR A 311 -27.90 -13.58 11.94
CA TYR A 311 -27.14 -14.45 11.04
C TYR A 311 -26.14 -15.35 11.78
N GLU A 312 -25.45 -14.80 12.77
CA GLU A 312 -24.51 -15.56 13.60
C GLU A 312 -25.23 -16.66 14.38
N GLN A 313 -26.39 -16.36 14.98
CA GLN A 313 -27.22 -17.35 15.66
C GLN A 313 -27.72 -18.44 14.71
N GLN A 314 -28.19 -18.08 13.50
CA GLN A 314 -28.63 -19.06 12.50
C GLN A 314 -27.48 -19.97 12.05
N LEU A 315 -26.28 -19.40 11.84
CA LEU A 315 -25.10 -20.17 11.49
C LEU A 315 -24.69 -21.12 12.63
N GLN A 316 -24.67 -20.63 13.87
CA GLN A 316 -24.39 -21.46 15.04
C GLN A 316 -25.38 -22.60 15.19
N GLN A 317 -26.68 -22.36 14.98
CA GLN A 317 -27.70 -23.41 15.01
C GLN A 317 -27.47 -24.47 13.93
N ARG A 318 -27.14 -24.07 12.69
CA ARG A 318 -26.81 -25.03 11.62
C ARG A 318 -25.57 -25.86 11.94
N ILE A 319 -24.52 -25.24 12.49
CA ILE A 319 -23.32 -25.95 12.93
C ILE A 319 -23.67 -26.92 14.07
N GLN A 320 -24.49 -26.49 15.04
CA GLN A 320 -24.92 -27.38 16.13
C GLN A 320 -25.75 -28.56 15.63
N GLU A 321 -26.64 -28.35 14.66
CA GLU A 321 -27.45 -29.41 14.06
C GLU A 321 -26.58 -30.42 13.29
N GLU A 322 -25.66 -29.95 12.46
CA GLU A 322 -24.74 -30.80 11.70
C GLU A 322 -23.78 -31.57 12.63
N THR A 323 -23.21 -30.89 13.62
CA THR A 323 -22.35 -31.54 14.62
C THR A 323 -23.10 -32.56 15.47
N ALA A 324 -24.38 -32.35 15.77
CA ALA A 324 -25.21 -33.36 16.45
C ALA A 324 -25.43 -34.59 15.57
N LYS A 325 -25.78 -34.41 14.29
CA LYS A 325 -25.93 -35.52 13.33
C LYS A 325 -24.65 -36.34 13.19
N LEU A 326 -23.50 -35.68 13.05
CA LEU A 326 -22.21 -36.38 12.97
C LEU A 326 -21.87 -37.14 14.26
N LYS A 327 -22.25 -36.63 15.43
CA LYS A 327 -22.08 -37.34 16.70
C LYS A 327 -22.96 -38.60 16.76
N GLU A 328 -24.22 -38.50 16.34
CA GLU A 328 -25.12 -39.66 16.25
C GLU A 328 -24.55 -40.72 15.30
N ASP A 329 -24.03 -40.33 14.14
CA ASP A 329 -23.38 -41.25 13.19
C ASP A 329 -22.13 -41.93 13.79
N ILE A 330 -21.32 -41.19 14.54
CA ILE A 330 -20.16 -41.75 15.26
C ILE A 330 -20.62 -42.76 16.31
N GLU A 331 -21.67 -42.46 17.07
CA GLU A 331 -22.22 -43.38 18.07
C GLU A 331 -22.75 -44.67 17.44
N LEU A 332 -23.50 -44.57 16.34
CA LEU A 332 -23.95 -45.73 15.57
C LEU A 332 -22.77 -46.57 15.07
N ARG A 333 -21.72 -45.91 14.53
CA ARG A 333 -20.54 -46.62 14.02
C ARG A 333 -19.74 -47.29 15.14
N ASN A 334 -19.67 -46.66 16.31
CA ASN A 334 -19.04 -47.23 17.49
C ASN A 334 -19.79 -48.48 17.98
N MET A 335 -21.13 -48.45 18.00
CA MET A 335 -21.94 -49.64 18.32
C MET A 335 -21.71 -50.76 17.30
N GLU A 336 -21.63 -50.45 16.01
CA GLU A 336 -21.33 -51.45 14.99
C GLU A 336 -19.92 -52.03 15.13
N LEU A 337 -18.92 -51.21 15.45
CA LEU A 337 -17.56 -51.67 15.72
C LEU A 337 -17.51 -52.59 16.95
N MET A 338 -18.23 -52.24 18.02
CA MET A 338 -18.37 -53.08 19.21
C MET A 338 -19.01 -54.43 18.86
N TYR A 339 -20.12 -54.41 18.11
CA TYR A 339 -20.77 -55.65 17.67
C TYR A 339 -19.84 -56.53 16.82
N ARG A 340 -19.13 -55.93 15.85
CA ARG A 340 -18.14 -56.64 15.02
C ARG A 340 -16.99 -57.20 15.87
N HIS A 341 -16.56 -56.46 16.90
CA HIS A 341 -15.53 -56.92 17.82
C HIS A 341 -15.99 -58.14 18.61
N ASP A 342 -17.21 -58.12 19.14
CA ASP A 342 -17.79 -59.24 19.90
C ASP A 342 -17.96 -60.47 19.03
N VAL A 343 -18.46 -60.33 17.79
CA VAL A 343 -18.56 -61.44 16.83
C VAL A 343 -17.17 -61.99 16.49
N ALA A 344 -16.19 -61.13 16.24
CA ALA A 344 -14.82 -61.57 15.97
C ALA A 344 -14.19 -62.29 17.17
N LYS A 345 -14.52 -61.87 18.40
CA LYS A 345 -14.10 -62.54 19.62
C LYS A 345 -14.73 -63.94 19.73
N GLN A 346 -16.04 -64.05 19.52
CA GLN A 346 -16.74 -65.35 19.53
C GLN A 346 -16.15 -66.32 18.50
N LEU A 347 -15.97 -65.88 17.25
CA LEU A 347 -15.37 -66.72 16.20
C LEU A 347 -13.93 -67.15 16.53
N ARG A 348 -13.14 -66.29 17.18
CA ARG A 348 -11.80 -66.65 17.65
C ARG A 348 -11.86 -67.72 18.74
N GLU A 349 -12.75 -67.57 19.71
CA GLU A 349 -12.96 -68.54 20.78
C GLU A 349 -13.36 -69.91 20.19
N GLU A 350 -14.34 -69.94 19.28
CA GLU A 350 -14.75 -71.14 18.55
C GLU A 350 -13.59 -71.78 17.76
N LEU A 351 -12.81 -70.98 17.03
CA LEU A 351 -11.63 -71.48 16.30
C LEU A 351 -10.61 -72.11 17.25
N THR A 352 -10.36 -71.50 18.42
CA THR A 352 -9.45 -72.10 19.40
C THR A 352 -10.00 -73.41 19.96
N GLN A 353 -11.30 -73.51 20.19
CA GLN A 353 -11.94 -74.71 20.69
C GLN A 353 -11.92 -75.85 19.66
N LEU A 354 -12.28 -75.56 18.41
CA LEU A 354 -12.19 -76.51 17.31
C LEU A 354 -10.75 -76.99 17.08
N ARG A 355 -9.75 -76.12 17.20
CA ARG A 355 -8.34 -76.52 17.13
C ARG A 355 -7.97 -77.48 18.25
N LYS A 356 -8.40 -77.21 19.49
CA LYS A 356 -8.17 -78.12 20.63
C LYS A 356 -8.86 -79.47 20.42
N ASP A 357 -10.11 -79.48 19.96
CA ASP A 357 -10.86 -80.70 19.69
C ASP A 357 -10.23 -81.52 18.55
N LYS A 358 -9.76 -80.87 17.48
CA LYS A 358 -9.01 -81.53 16.40
C LYS A 358 -7.76 -82.23 16.93
N ILE A 359 -6.96 -81.53 17.75
CA ILE A 359 -5.73 -82.11 18.33
C ILE A 359 -6.09 -83.32 19.20
N ARG A 360 -7.11 -83.19 20.06
CA ARG A 360 -7.58 -84.28 20.92
C ARG A 360 -8.00 -85.51 20.11
N LEU A 361 -8.82 -85.33 19.07
CA LEU A 361 -9.31 -86.45 18.23
C LEU A 361 -8.20 -87.12 17.42
N VAL A 362 -7.25 -86.34 16.89
CA VAL A 362 -6.08 -86.90 16.18
C VAL A 362 -5.24 -87.75 17.13
N HIS A 363 -4.93 -87.24 18.32
CA HIS A 363 -4.15 -87.96 19.33
C HIS A 363 -4.90 -89.21 19.83
N GLU A 364 -6.20 -89.12 20.08
CA GLU A 364 -6.98 -90.27 20.57
C GLU A 364 -7.26 -91.34 19.51
N GLY A 365 -7.41 -90.95 18.23
CA GLY A 365 -7.74 -91.88 17.15
C GLY A 365 -6.52 -92.50 16.47
N GLY A 366 -5.48 -91.70 16.23
CA GLY A 366 -4.24 -92.14 15.59
C GLY A 366 -3.44 -93.07 16.48
N ASP A 367 -3.17 -92.67 17.73
CA ASP A 367 -2.26 -93.42 18.61
C ASP A 367 -2.86 -94.76 19.02
N LYS A 368 -4.15 -94.80 19.40
CA LYS A 368 -4.84 -96.05 19.76
C LYS A 368 -4.90 -97.06 18.62
N PHE A 369 -4.97 -96.58 17.37
CA PHE A 369 -4.97 -97.46 16.21
C PHE A 369 -3.58 -98.08 15.98
N LEU A 370 -2.53 -97.26 16.08
CA LEU A 370 -1.16 -97.72 15.91
C LEU A 370 -0.72 -98.65 17.05
N GLU A 371 -1.09 -98.36 18.30
CA GLU A 371 -0.89 -99.25 19.46
C GLU A 371 -1.54 -100.63 19.25
N ARG A 372 -2.74 -100.66 18.64
CA ARG A 372 -3.42 -101.93 18.33
C ARG A 372 -2.68 -102.74 17.26
N LEU A 373 -2.08 -102.09 16.27
CA LEU A 373 -1.28 -102.78 15.25
C LEU A 373 -0.01 -103.39 15.85
N GLU A 374 0.68 -102.66 16.74
CA GLU A 374 1.84 -103.18 17.47
C GLU A 374 1.46 -104.38 18.36
N ALA A 375 0.32 -104.31 19.06
CA ALA A 375 -0.20 -105.43 19.87
C ALA A 375 -0.57 -106.68 19.06
N LEU A 376 -0.92 -106.52 17.77
CA LEU A 376 -1.14 -107.63 16.83
C LEU A 376 0.18 -108.18 16.25
N GLY A 377 1.33 -107.67 16.69
CA GLY A 377 2.66 -108.11 16.25
C GLY A 377 3.12 -107.51 14.93
N VAL A 378 2.46 -106.45 14.44
CA VAL A 378 2.90 -105.74 13.24
C VAL A 378 4.11 -104.86 13.59
N SER A 379 5.23 -105.10 12.91
CA SER A 379 6.43 -104.25 13.03
C SER A 379 6.54 -103.30 11.84
N PHE A 380 6.89 -102.03 12.12
CA PHE A 380 7.10 -101.02 11.09
C PHE A 380 8.55 -101.06 10.62
N ILE A 381 8.77 -101.44 9.37
CA ILE A 381 10.11 -101.54 8.77
C ILE A 381 10.17 -100.65 7.55
N ALA A 382 11.15 -99.73 7.52
CA ALA A 382 11.43 -98.89 6.36
C ALA A 382 12.84 -99.18 5.83
N PHE A 383 13.00 -99.10 4.50
CA PHE A 383 14.33 -99.20 3.89
C PHE A 383 14.87 -97.80 3.61
N HIS A 384 16.05 -97.50 4.16
CA HIS A 384 16.78 -96.28 3.85
C HIS A 384 18.18 -96.62 3.32
N PRO A 385 18.60 -96.02 2.19
CA PRO A 385 19.97 -96.18 1.71
C PRO A 385 20.99 -95.89 2.81
N GLY A 386 21.99 -96.75 2.99
CA GLY A 386 23.02 -96.58 4.03
C GLY A 386 22.62 -97.07 5.43
N ALA A 387 21.34 -97.01 5.82
CA ALA A 387 20.85 -97.58 7.09
C ALA A 387 20.28 -99.00 6.94
N GLY A 388 19.94 -99.41 5.72
CA GLY A 388 19.29 -100.69 5.44
C GLY A 388 17.84 -100.74 5.89
N HIS A 389 17.38 -101.91 6.30
CA HIS A 389 16.06 -102.09 6.90
C HIS A 389 16.09 -101.61 8.36
N VAL A 390 15.42 -100.48 8.61
CA VAL A 390 15.31 -99.88 9.94
C VAL A 390 13.94 -100.23 10.51
N SER A 391 13.93 -100.88 11.67
CA SER A 391 12.70 -101.06 12.46
C SER A 391 12.41 -99.77 13.20
N ILE A 392 11.24 -99.19 12.95
CA ILE A 392 10.77 -97.95 13.57
C ILE A 392 9.88 -98.32 14.75
N LEU A 393 10.25 -97.87 15.94
CA LEU A 393 9.44 -98.05 17.15
C LEU A 393 8.20 -97.16 17.08
N LEU A 394 7.08 -97.59 17.65
CA LEU A 394 5.85 -96.79 17.65
C LEU A 394 6.05 -95.42 18.32
N SER A 395 6.85 -95.36 19.38
CA SER A 395 7.23 -94.11 20.07
C SER A 395 8.05 -93.15 19.19
N GLU A 396 8.78 -93.65 18.20
CA GLU A 396 9.59 -92.86 17.27
C GLU A 396 8.84 -92.54 15.96
N MET A 397 7.65 -93.11 15.76
CA MET A 397 6.85 -92.96 14.55
C MET A 397 6.43 -91.50 14.24
N PRO A 398 6.03 -90.66 15.23
CA PRO A 398 5.72 -89.26 14.96
C PRO A 398 6.92 -88.50 14.38
N SER A 399 8.10 -88.67 14.97
CA SER A 399 9.34 -88.04 14.51
C SER A 399 9.78 -88.56 13.13
N TYR A 400 9.54 -89.85 12.85
CA TYR A 400 9.76 -90.40 11.51
C TYR A 400 8.80 -89.80 10.46
N MET A 401 7.52 -89.62 10.79
CA MET A 401 6.53 -89.02 9.88
C MET A 401 6.80 -87.54 9.58
N GLU A 402 7.33 -86.79 10.55
CA GLU A 402 7.72 -85.40 10.34
C GLU A 402 8.91 -85.27 9.37
N ASN A 403 9.93 -86.11 9.52
CA ASN A 403 11.11 -86.09 8.64
C ASN A 403 11.82 -87.45 8.55
N PRO A 404 11.51 -88.27 7.52
CA PRO A 404 12.15 -89.58 7.31
C PRO A 404 13.65 -89.49 7.02
N ILE A 405 14.10 -88.40 6.40
CA ILE A 405 15.50 -88.21 5.99
C ILE A 405 16.36 -87.94 7.23
N ALA A 406 15.90 -87.06 8.12
CA ALA A 406 16.59 -86.80 9.39
C ALA A 406 16.66 -88.06 10.26
N TYR A 407 15.58 -88.85 10.29
CA TYR A 407 15.56 -90.12 11.01
C TYR A 407 16.59 -91.12 10.45
N ALA A 408 16.65 -91.28 9.13
CA ALA A 408 17.64 -92.13 8.47
C ALA A 408 19.09 -91.64 8.67
N ALA A 409 19.30 -90.33 8.62
CA ALA A 409 20.60 -89.69 8.88
C ALA A 409 21.09 -90.00 10.30
N ASN A 410 20.21 -89.86 11.30
CA ASN A 410 20.51 -90.20 12.69
C ASN A 410 20.87 -91.69 12.86
N LYS A 411 20.17 -92.61 12.18
CA LYS A 411 20.51 -94.05 12.21
C LYS A 411 21.84 -94.34 11.50
N CYS A 412 22.21 -93.53 10.51
CA CYS A 412 23.53 -93.58 9.85
C CYS A 412 24.63 -92.81 10.59
N LEU A 413 24.32 -92.20 11.75
CA LEU A 413 25.23 -91.39 12.57
C LEU A 413 25.84 -90.20 11.82
N VAL A 414 25.08 -89.58 10.92
CA VAL A 414 25.48 -88.40 10.14
C VAL A 414 24.43 -87.29 10.27
N SER A 415 24.82 -86.03 10.02
CA SER A 415 23.86 -84.93 9.99
C SER A 415 22.88 -85.08 8.81
N GLU A 416 21.70 -84.47 8.93
CA GLU A 416 20.69 -84.48 7.87
C GLU A 416 21.23 -83.89 6.55
N GLU A 417 22.00 -82.81 6.62
CA GLU A 417 22.62 -82.16 5.45
C GLU A 417 23.67 -83.07 4.77
N HIS A 418 24.48 -83.77 5.57
CA HIS A 418 25.48 -84.71 5.07
C HIS A 418 24.83 -85.91 4.40
N TYR A 419 23.80 -86.47 5.04
CA TYR A 419 23.04 -87.59 4.49
C TYR A 419 22.32 -87.23 3.18
N ARG A 420 21.75 -86.02 3.07
CA ARG A 420 21.16 -85.53 1.80
C ARG A 420 22.20 -85.43 0.69
N THR A 421 23.34 -84.83 0.98
CA THR A 421 24.44 -84.68 0.00
C THR A 421 24.99 -86.04 -0.44
N TRP A 422 25.13 -86.97 0.51
CA TRP A 422 25.50 -88.35 0.20
C TRP A 422 24.42 -89.08 -0.59
N LEU A 423 23.15 -88.90 -0.28
CA LEU A 423 22.03 -89.55 -0.97
C LEU A 423 21.96 -89.13 -2.44
N ASP A 424 22.21 -87.84 -2.72
CA ASP A 424 22.32 -87.32 -4.09
C ASP A 424 23.49 -87.99 -4.84
N HIS A 425 24.66 -88.12 -4.20
CA HIS A 425 25.81 -88.85 -4.76
C HIS A 425 25.52 -90.34 -4.96
N TYR A 426 24.85 -90.97 -4.01
CA TYR A 426 24.50 -92.40 -4.03
C TYR A 426 23.56 -92.72 -5.20
N GLN A 427 22.56 -91.86 -5.44
CA GLN A 427 21.62 -91.99 -6.56
C GLN A 427 22.26 -91.64 -7.90
N LYS A 428 23.11 -90.60 -7.93
CA LYS A 428 23.72 -90.08 -9.16
C LYS A 428 25.17 -89.63 -8.89
N PRO A 429 26.15 -90.56 -8.97
CA PRO A 429 27.53 -90.27 -8.62
C PRO A 429 28.21 -89.46 -9.73
N GLU A 430 28.06 -88.15 -9.64
CA GLU A 430 28.64 -87.16 -10.54
C GLU A 430 29.41 -86.10 -9.76
N CYS A 431 30.47 -85.60 -10.38
CA CYS A 431 31.31 -84.57 -9.79
C CYS A 431 30.53 -83.26 -9.62
N GLN A 432 30.39 -82.82 -8.37
CA GLN A 432 29.70 -81.57 -8.00
C GLN A 432 30.64 -80.34 -8.00
N ALA A 433 31.85 -80.45 -8.57
CA ALA A 433 32.80 -79.33 -8.62
C ALA A 433 32.21 -78.18 -9.45
N PRO A 434 32.17 -76.94 -8.94
CA PRO A 434 31.70 -75.80 -9.71
C PRO A 434 32.69 -75.47 -10.83
N LEU A 435 32.24 -75.52 -12.08
CA LEU A 435 32.99 -75.01 -13.24
C LEU A 435 32.69 -73.52 -13.45
N THR A 436 31.43 -73.12 -13.26
CA THR A 436 30.92 -71.73 -13.25
C THR A 436 29.77 -71.63 -12.23
N ASN A 437 29.30 -70.42 -11.90
CA ASN A 437 28.22 -70.20 -10.90
C ASN A 437 26.94 -71.03 -11.15
N GLU A 438 26.68 -71.48 -12.38
CA GLU A 438 25.49 -72.25 -12.74
C GLU A 438 25.80 -73.66 -13.29
N LYS A 439 27.08 -74.03 -13.50
CA LYS A 439 27.45 -75.33 -14.07
C LYS A 439 28.45 -76.07 -13.19
N LYS A 440 28.09 -77.32 -12.87
CA LYS A 440 28.97 -78.30 -12.23
C LYS A 440 29.65 -79.20 -13.26
N CYS A 441 30.77 -79.80 -12.88
CA CYS A 441 31.58 -80.66 -13.75
C CYS A 441 30.79 -81.82 -14.37
N GLY A 442 29.97 -82.52 -13.58
CA GLY A 442 29.12 -83.61 -14.09
C GLY A 442 29.85 -84.89 -14.53
N CYS A 443 31.19 -84.97 -14.38
CA CYS A 443 31.93 -86.20 -14.66
C CYS A 443 31.48 -87.32 -13.73
N ARG A 444 31.22 -88.51 -14.27
CA ARG A 444 30.87 -89.70 -13.48
C ARG A 444 32.01 -90.08 -12.54
N ILE A 445 31.69 -90.31 -11.28
CA ILE A 445 32.63 -90.68 -10.21
C ILE A 445 32.24 -92.01 -9.56
N GLY A 446 33.12 -92.57 -8.75
CA GLY A 446 32.83 -93.79 -7.98
C GLY A 446 31.73 -93.54 -6.96
N ARG A 447 30.75 -94.44 -6.88
CA ARG A 447 29.69 -94.38 -5.85
C ARG A 447 30.29 -94.75 -4.50
N VAL A 448 29.92 -94.02 -3.45
CA VAL A 448 30.25 -94.37 -2.06
C VAL A 448 29.00 -94.99 -1.44
N ASP A 449 29.07 -96.26 -1.08
CA ASP A 449 27.91 -97.02 -0.62
C ASP A 449 27.52 -96.76 0.85
N VAL A 450 28.41 -96.16 1.64
CA VAL A 450 28.20 -95.90 3.08
C VAL A 450 28.24 -94.40 3.38
N PRO A 451 27.19 -93.82 4.01
CA PRO A 451 27.13 -92.37 4.29
C PRO A 451 28.28 -91.83 5.13
N SER A 452 28.74 -92.60 6.12
CA SER A 452 29.82 -92.19 7.03
C SER A 452 31.21 -92.16 6.36
N GLN A 453 31.37 -92.82 5.21
CA GLN A 453 32.61 -92.84 4.44
C GLN A 453 32.66 -91.75 3.37
N PHE A 454 31.54 -91.07 3.12
CA PHE A 454 31.45 -90.01 2.16
C PHE A 454 31.99 -88.71 2.76
N ILE A 455 32.95 -88.09 2.07
CA ILE A 455 33.54 -86.81 2.47
C ILE A 455 33.20 -85.77 1.41
N VAL A 456 32.41 -84.76 1.79
CA VAL A 456 32.06 -83.64 0.93
C VAL A 456 33.35 -82.89 0.53
N GLY A 457 33.54 -82.66 -0.77
CA GLY A 457 34.73 -82.03 -1.33
C GLY A 457 35.82 -83.00 -1.79
N ASP A 458 35.71 -84.30 -1.51
CA ASP A 458 36.64 -85.33 -2.01
C ASP A 458 35.88 -86.48 -2.69
N SER A 459 34.92 -87.08 -1.99
CA SER A 459 34.11 -88.19 -2.49
C SER A 459 33.14 -87.80 -3.61
N ASP A 460 32.76 -86.51 -3.68
CA ASP A 460 31.88 -85.91 -4.69
C ASP A 460 32.67 -85.16 -5.79
N ARG A 461 33.98 -85.40 -5.90
CA ARG A 461 34.89 -84.77 -6.88
C ARG A 461 35.57 -85.83 -7.76
N CYS A 462 35.73 -85.54 -9.06
CA CYS A 462 36.54 -86.38 -9.96
C CYS A 462 38.03 -86.11 -9.74
N GLU A 463 38.91 -86.98 -10.22
CA GLU A 463 40.37 -86.85 -10.00
C GLU A 463 40.95 -85.49 -10.40
N LYS A 464 40.37 -84.82 -11.41
CA LYS A 464 40.77 -83.47 -11.84
C LYS A 464 40.39 -82.36 -10.85
N HIS A 465 39.36 -82.60 -10.04
CA HIS A 465 38.79 -81.65 -9.09
C HIS A 465 38.93 -82.09 -7.63
N LYS A 466 39.62 -83.21 -7.37
CA LYS A 466 40.03 -83.57 -6.02
C LYS A 466 41.10 -82.59 -5.54
N PRO A 467 41.10 -82.22 -4.25
CA PRO A 467 42.18 -81.42 -3.70
C PRO A 467 43.50 -82.18 -3.92
N ARG A 468 44.44 -81.61 -4.67
CA ARG A 468 45.76 -82.21 -4.88
C ARG A 468 46.40 -82.41 -3.50
N SER A 469 46.61 -83.68 -3.13
CA SER A 469 47.50 -84.02 -2.03
C SER A 469 48.88 -83.46 -2.38
N TYR A 470 49.40 -82.58 -1.53
CA TYR A 470 50.68 -81.90 -1.72
C TYR A 470 51.82 -82.94 -1.65
N GLY A 471 52.21 -83.51 -2.79
CA GLY A 471 53.31 -84.47 -2.85
C GLY A 471 53.37 -85.26 -4.14
N ASP A 472 53.67 -84.58 -5.26
CA ASP A 472 54.49 -85.13 -6.36
C ASP A 472 54.63 -84.08 -7.47
N ASN A 473 55.72 -83.30 -7.39
CA ASN A 473 56.17 -82.41 -8.45
C ASN A 473 57.44 -83.01 -9.07
N VAL A 474 57.34 -83.59 -10.27
CA VAL A 474 58.49 -83.73 -11.17
C VAL A 474 58.08 -83.17 -12.54
N VAL A 475 58.61 -81.99 -12.84
CA VAL A 475 58.49 -81.32 -14.13
C VAL A 475 59.60 -81.83 -15.05
N THR A 476 59.24 -82.36 -16.22
CA THR A 476 60.16 -82.46 -17.36
C THR A 476 59.53 -81.72 -18.54
N PHE A 477 60.07 -80.52 -18.82
CA PHE A 477 59.83 -79.79 -20.07
C PHE A 477 60.92 -80.18 -21.08
N ARG A 478 60.49 -80.63 -22.27
CA ARG A 478 61.20 -80.50 -23.54
C ARG A 478 60.18 -80.06 -24.59
N GLY A 479 60.45 -78.94 -25.25
CA GLY A 479 59.62 -78.32 -26.29
C GLY A 479 59.40 -76.85 -26.02
#